data_AF-A0A7V2Y320-F1
#
_entry.id   AF-A0A7V2Y320-F1
#
_cell.length_a   1.000
_cell.length_b   1.000
_cell.length_c   1.000
_cell.angle_alpha   90.00
_cell.angle_beta   90.00
_cell.angle_gamma   90.00
#
_symmetry.space_group_name_H-M   'P 1'
#
loop_
_entity.id
_entity.type
_entity.pdbx_description
1 polymer ?
#
loop_
_entity_poly.entity_id
_entity_poly.type
_entity_poly.pdbx_seq_one_letter_code
_entity_poly.pdbx_strand_id
1 'polypeptide(L)'
;MQQSVFPFKFPETTQAAVAWICGAFLASFILITVIEALRRWMNRRMQVRAEWRVVENMMRERGVSREEQELLRSMIQAYSPKTPLPALTTRRNFDACVEQKMDALLSAGDMDRYEKIGIMLRDLRVRLGLDYIAYGMRIFSTRELHVGQMLWIAPAGKGPTWTKCQIAAIDEAYFYVAPKDKDAPLPALGGEVRFHLWRENDARYEFAAKRVRANESSVPWTILHARDLNRIQARNFYRIRFHQEATVGILAAYGEEDAVAGLRPRRVVTRFGGTLTSLSAGGFALVTQHAIREATLIRTRIAVPGSPPFEVEAETVGVEHISGRQHLVRARFTGISEDNRDIIAKYVLQSQRPRSGQIEVQEPDSPEIPSEDATE
;
A
#
# COMPACT_ATOMS: atom_id res chain seq x y z
N MET A 1 33.57 -72.20 -4.98
CA MET A 1 32.63 -72.67 -6.00
C MET A 1 31.41 -71.76 -5.98
N GLN A 2 31.39 -70.73 -6.82
CA GLN A 2 30.18 -69.92 -7.09
C GLN A 2 29.57 -70.46 -8.38
N GLN A 3 28.50 -71.25 -8.26
CA GLN A 3 27.68 -71.64 -9.41
C GLN A 3 26.92 -70.39 -9.87
N SER A 4 27.17 -69.93 -11.10
CA SER A 4 26.37 -68.89 -11.74
C SER A 4 25.01 -69.48 -12.13
N VAL A 5 23.97 -69.08 -11.40
CA VAL A 5 22.62 -69.70 -11.43
C VAL A 5 21.77 -69.30 -12.65
N PHE A 6 22.28 -68.57 -13.65
CA PHE A 6 21.46 -68.14 -14.80
C PHE A 6 22.07 -68.51 -16.16
N PRO A 7 21.55 -69.56 -16.85
CA PRO A 7 21.98 -69.94 -18.19
C PRO A 7 21.25 -69.10 -19.26
N PHE A 8 21.29 -67.77 -19.16
CA PHE A 8 20.73 -66.89 -20.17
C PHE A 8 21.88 -66.26 -20.97
N LYS A 9 22.12 -66.74 -22.19
CA LYS A 9 23.02 -66.07 -23.14
C LYS A 9 22.25 -64.90 -23.74
N PHE A 10 22.62 -63.68 -23.39
CA PHE A 10 22.07 -62.49 -24.04
C PHE A 10 22.53 -62.46 -25.51
N PRO A 11 21.62 -62.23 -26.47
CA PRO A 11 22.00 -62.10 -27.87
C PRO A 11 22.95 -60.91 -28.06
N GLU A 12 24.02 -61.10 -28.83
CA GLU A 12 24.96 -60.03 -29.17
C GLU A 12 24.20 -58.89 -29.86
N THR A 13 24.09 -57.77 -29.17
CA THR A 13 23.27 -56.65 -29.63
C THR A 13 23.99 -55.97 -30.79
N THR A 14 23.44 -56.06 -32.00
CA THR A 14 24.01 -55.37 -33.16
C THR A 14 23.95 -53.86 -32.94
N GLN A 15 24.97 -53.12 -33.40
CA GLN A 15 24.98 -51.64 -33.30
C GLN A 15 23.72 -51.01 -33.90
N ALA A 16 23.18 -51.62 -34.96
CA ALA A 16 21.91 -51.23 -35.57
C ALA A 16 20.73 -51.34 -34.59
N ALA A 17 20.64 -52.41 -33.80
CA ALA A 17 19.57 -52.57 -32.81
C ALA A 17 19.63 -51.47 -31.73
N VAL A 18 20.83 -51.13 -31.24
CA VAL A 18 21.02 -50.03 -30.28
C VAL A 18 20.58 -48.69 -30.88
N ALA A 19 20.98 -48.38 -32.12
CA ALA A 19 20.58 -47.15 -32.81
C ALA A 19 19.06 -47.03 -32.97
N TRP A 20 18.38 -48.13 -33.34
CA TRP A 20 16.91 -48.15 -33.43
C TRP A 20 16.23 -47.93 -32.08
N ILE A 21 16.74 -48.56 -31.01
CA ILE A 21 16.24 -48.36 -29.65
C ILE A 21 16.39 -46.90 -29.25
N CYS A 22 17.57 -46.30 -29.43
CA CYS A 22 17.81 -44.89 -29.14
C CYS A 22 16.90 -43.96 -29.98
N GLY A 23 16.71 -44.27 -31.26
CA GLY A 23 15.81 -43.53 -32.15
C GLY A 23 14.36 -43.58 -31.69
N ALA A 24 13.86 -44.76 -31.29
CA ALA A 24 12.52 -44.92 -30.75
C ALA A 24 12.32 -44.18 -29.42
N PHE A 25 13.31 -44.21 -28.52
CA PHE A 25 13.28 -43.43 -27.28
C PHE A 25 13.27 -41.92 -27.55
N LEU A 26 14.10 -41.43 -28.46
CA LEU A 26 14.11 -40.01 -28.83
C LEU A 26 12.78 -39.59 -29.48
N ALA A 27 12.24 -40.40 -30.40
CA ALA A 27 10.96 -40.13 -31.06
C ALA A 27 9.79 -40.09 -30.05
N SER A 28 9.74 -41.03 -29.10
CA SER A 28 8.72 -41.03 -28.04
C SER A 28 8.87 -39.85 -27.09
N PHE A 29 10.09 -39.46 -26.72
CA PHE A 29 10.35 -38.27 -25.90
C PHE A 29 9.88 -36.98 -26.59
N ILE A 30 10.19 -36.83 -27.89
CA ILE A 30 9.71 -35.70 -28.71
C ILE A 30 8.18 -35.71 -28.77
N LEU A 31 7.57 -36.86 -29.04
CA LEU A 31 6.12 -37.01 -29.12
C LEU A 31 5.43 -36.61 -27.81
N ILE A 32 5.93 -37.09 -26.66
CA ILE A 32 5.41 -36.73 -25.33
C ILE A 32 5.52 -35.21 -25.10
N THR A 33 6.66 -34.62 -25.47
CA THR A 33 6.91 -33.18 -25.32
C THR A 33 5.94 -32.35 -26.18
N VAL A 34 5.69 -32.78 -27.42
CA VAL A 34 4.74 -32.13 -28.34
C VAL A 34 3.30 -32.26 -27.82
N ILE A 35 2.90 -33.45 -27.38
CA ILE A 35 1.56 -33.69 -26.81
C ILE A 35 1.35 -32.81 -25.57
N GLU A 36 2.33 -32.73 -24.67
CA GLU A 36 2.24 -31.90 -23.47
C GLU A 36 2.20 -30.40 -23.80
N ALA A 37 2.97 -29.95 -24.80
CA ALA A 37 2.90 -28.58 -25.29
C ALA A 37 1.53 -28.23 -25.89
N LEU A 38 0.96 -29.12 -26.72
CA LEU A 38 -0.38 -28.97 -27.29
C LEU A 38 -1.45 -28.96 -26.19
N ARG A 39 -1.37 -29.89 -25.22
CA ARG A 39 -2.29 -29.96 -24.08
C ARG A 39 -2.25 -28.68 -23.25
N ARG A 40 -1.06 -28.16 -22.94
CA ARG A 40 -0.89 -26.88 -22.23
C ARG A 40 -1.49 -25.72 -23.01
N TRP A 41 -1.28 -25.68 -24.32
CA TRP A 41 -1.83 -24.64 -25.18
C TRP A 41 -3.37 -24.70 -25.26
N MET A 42 -3.95 -25.89 -25.41
CA MET A 42 -5.40 -26.09 -25.42
C MET A 42 -6.01 -25.72 -24.07
N ASN A 43 -5.43 -26.21 -22.96
CA ASN A 43 -5.88 -25.89 -21.61
C ASN A 43 -5.83 -24.38 -21.35
N ARG A 44 -4.75 -23.72 -21.78
CA ARG A 44 -4.62 -22.27 -21.65
C ARG A 44 -5.67 -21.52 -22.47
N ARG A 45 -5.98 -21.96 -23.69
CA ARG A 45 -7.06 -21.37 -24.50
C ARG A 45 -8.43 -21.56 -23.86
N MET A 46 -8.72 -22.74 -23.32
CA MET A 46 -9.97 -23.00 -22.60
C MET A 46 -10.08 -22.16 -21.34
N GLN A 47 -9.00 -22.04 -20.57
CA GLN A 47 -8.93 -21.21 -19.37
C GLN A 47 -9.19 -19.74 -19.72
N VAL A 48 -8.51 -19.16 -20.71
CA VAL A 48 -8.70 -17.76 -21.12
C VAL A 48 -10.16 -17.52 -21.57
N ARG A 49 -10.78 -18.45 -22.30
CA ARG A 49 -12.21 -18.35 -22.66
C ARG A 49 -13.13 -18.43 -21.44
N ALA A 50 -12.80 -19.25 -20.45
CA ALA A 50 -13.54 -19.31 -19.20
C ALA A 50 -13.41 -18.01 -18.40
N GLU A 51 -12.20 -17.46 -18.29
CA GLU A 51 -11.94 -16.18 -17.64
C GLU A 51 -12.69 -15.03 -18.31
N TRP A 52 -12.76 -14.98 -19.65
CA TRP A 52 -13.56 -13.98 -20.36
C TRP A 52 -15.05 -14.04 -20.03
N ARG A 53 -15.63 -15.24 -19.85
CA ARG A 53 -17.02 -15.38 -19.40
C ARG A 53 -17.22 -14.80 -18.00
N VAL A 54 -16.27 -15.03 -17.10
CA VAL A 54 -16.30 -14.44 -15.75
C VAL A 54 -16.19 -12.92 -15.81
N VAL A 55 -15.28 -12.38 -16.63
CA VAL A 55 -15.14 -10.92 -16.85
C VAL A 55 -16.43 -10.30 -17.38
N GLU A 56 -17.07 -10.93 -18.37
CA GLU A 56 -18.35 -10.46 -18.94
C GLU A 56 -19.48 -10.47 -17.90
N ASN A 57 -19.54 -11.49 -17.05
CA ASN A 57 -20.50 -11.54 -15.95
C ASN A 57 -20.22 -10.45 -14.90
N MET A 58 -18.96 -10.27 -14.49
CA MET A 58 -18.57 -9.22 -13.54
C MET A 58 -18.92 -7.83 -14.05
N MET A 59 -18.65 -7.51 -15.32
CA MET A 59 -19.03 -6.21 -15.90
C MET A 59 -20.54 -5.98 -15.87
N ARG A 60 -21.33 -7.04 -16.12
CA ARG A 60 -22.80 -6.98 -16.08
C ARG A 60 -23.32 -6.78 -14.66
N GLU A 61 -22.82 -7.55 -13.70
CA GLU A 61 -23.17 -7.47 -12.28
C GLU A 61 -22.83 -6.09 -11.68
N ARG A 62 -21.76 -5.45 -12.16
CA ARG A 62 -21.33 -4.12 -11.71
C ARG A 62 -21.99 -2.96 -12.47
N GLY A 63 -22.97 -3.24 -13.33
CA GLY A 63 -23.71 -2.20 -14.06
C GLY A 63 -22.84 -1.37 -15.01
N VAL A 64 -21.81 -1.98 -15.61
CA VAL A 64 -20.95 -1.32 -16.58
C VAL A 64 -21.73 -1.13 -17.90
N SER A 65 -21.72 0.09 -18.46
CA SER A 65 -22.43 0.41 -19.70
C SER A 65 -21.81 -0.29 -20.92
N ARG A 66 -22.50 -0.34 -22.06
CA ARG A 66 -21.98 -0.99 -23.28
C ARG A 66 -20.70 -0.33 -23.80
N GLU A 67 -20.66 1.00 -23.82
CA GLU A 67 -19.46 1.76 -24.27
C GLU A 67 -18.25 1.43 -23.37
N GLU A 68 -18.46 1.35 -22.06
CA GLU A 68 -17.42 1.00 -21.10
C GLU A 68 -16.99 -0.47 -21.18
N GLN A 69 -17.92 -1.39 -21.44
CA GLN A 69 -17.61 -2.80 -21.69
C GLN A 69 -16.74 -2.96 -22.93
N GLU A 70 -17.05 -2.24 -24.02
CA GLU A 70 -16.24 -2.24 -25.25
C GLU A 70 -14.86 -1.65 -25.01
N LEU A 71 -14.77 -0.53 -24.27
CA LEU A 71 -13.51 0.08 -23.87
C LEU A 71 -12.66 -0.90 -23.06
N LEU A 72 -13.22 -1.48 -22.00
CA LEU A 72 -12.53 -2.40 -21.10
C LEU A 72 -12.10 -3.69 -21.83
N ARG A 73 -12.97 -4.24 -22.67
CA ARG A 73 -12.67 -5.42 -23.50
C ARG A 73 -11.52 -5.14 -24.46
N SER A 74 -11.58 -4.02 -25.20
CA SER A 74 -10.53 -3.66 -26.15
C SER A 74 -9.19 -3.41 -25.45
N MET A 75 -9.21 -2.78 -24.27
CA MET A 75 -8.03 -2.53 -23.44
C MET A 75 -7.41 -3.85 -22.95
N ILE A 76 -8.20 -4.76 -22.38
CA ILE A 76 -7.70 -6.05 -21.88
C ILE A 76 -7.20 -6.93 -23.03
N GLN A 77 -7.88 -6.94 -24.19
CA GLN A 77 -7.43 -7.69 -25.36
C GLN A 77 -6.10 -7.17 -25.90
N ALA A 78 -5.89 -5.86 -25.90
CA ALA A 78 -4.65 -5.25 -26.36
C ALA A 78 -3.48 -5.51 -25.39
N TYR A 79 -3.70 -5.33 -24.09
CA TYR A 79 -2.60 -5.23 -23.12
C TYR A 79 -2.48 -6.40 -22.13
N SER A 80 -3.52 -7.24 -21.97
CA SER A 80 -3.50 -8.43 -21.10
C SER A 80 -4.32 -9.61 -21.67
N PRO A 81 -4.12 -10.03 -22.94
CA PRO A 81 -4.96 -11.06 -23.58
C PRO A 81 -4.85 -12.44 -22.95
N LYS A 82 -3.74 -12.71 -22.24
CA LYS A 82 -3.43 -14.01 -21.64
C LYS A 82 -3.99 -14.18 -20.23
N THR A 83 -4.40 -13.09 -19.59
CA THR A 83 -4.86 -13.03 -18.20
C THR A 83 -5.95 -11.97 -18.05
N PRO A 84 -7.11 -12.14 -18.71
CA PRO A 84 -8.19 -11.15 -18.67
C PRO A 84 -8.81 -10.99 -17.28
N LEU A 85 -8.97 -12.07 -16.51
CA LEU A 85 -9.58 -11.98 -15.18
C LEU A 85 -8.70 -11.17 -14.20
N PRO A 86 -7.39 -11.45 -14.04
CA PRO A 86 -6.51 -10.61 -13.21
C PRO A 86 -6.50 -9.14 -13.61
N ALA A 87 -6.64 -8.81 -14.89
CA ALA A 87 -6.72 -7.42 -15.36
C ALA A 87 -7.94 -6.65 -14.83
N LEU A 88 -8.99 -7.35 -14.40
CA LEU A 88 -10.19 -6.78 -13.82
C LEU A 88 -10.28 -6.92 -12.30
N THR A 89 -9.64 -7.93 -11.72
CA THR A 89 -9.74 -8.22 -10.28
C THR A 89 -8.57 -7.69 -9.47
N THR A 90 -7.43 -7.44 -10.10
CA THR A 90 -6.20 -7.05 -9.40
C THR A 90 -5.80 -5.64 -9.80
N ARG A 91 -5.76 -4.72 -8.83
CA ARG A 91 -5.38 -3.31 -9.01
C ARG A 91 -4.12 -3.13 -9.87
N ARG A 92 -3.05 -3.87 -9.57
CA ARG A 92 -1.77 -3.77 -10.31
C ARG A 92 -1.91 -4.11 -11.80
N ASN A 93 -2.71 -5.12 -12.14
CA ASN A 93 -2.90 -5.55 -13.53
C ASN A 93 -3.83 -4.60 -14.27
N PHE A 94 -4.86 -4.08 -13.60
CA PHE A 94 -5.72 -3.03 -14.12
C PHE A 94 -4.90 -1.76 -14.43
N ASP A 95 -4.09 -1.30 -13.48
CA ASP A 95 -3.21 -0.14 -13.64
C ASP A 95 -2.26 -0.30 -14.82
N ALA A 96 -1.66 -1.48 -15.00
CA ALA A 96 -0.77 -1.75 -16.13
C ALA A 96 -1.51 -1.68 -17.50
N CYS A 97 -2.79 -2.04 -17.55
CA CYS A 97 -3.60 -1.92 -18.76
C CYS A 97 -3.99 -0.47 -19.03
N VAL A 98 -4.44 0.25 -18.00
CA VAL A 98 -4.74 1.68 -18.08
C VAL A 98 -3.52 2.46 -18.53
N GLU A 99 -2.36 2.20 -17.93
CA GLU A 99 -1.10 2.87 -18.24
C GLU A 99 -0.74 2.77 -19.73
N GLN A 100 -0.76 1.55 -20.29
CA GLN A 100 -0.48 1.33 -21.71
C GLN A 100 -1.52 1.98 -22.62
N LYS A 101 -2.81 1.98 -22.21
CA LYS A 101 -3.88 2.63 -22.95
C LYS A 101 -3.69 4.15 -22.99
N MET A 102 -3.39 4.75 -21.84
CA MET A 102 -3.18 6.19 -21.73
C MET A 102 -1.91 6.62 -22.48
N ASP A 103 -0.84 5.82 -22.46
CA ASP A 103 0.36 6.10 -23.28
C ASP A 103 0.09 6.10 -24.76
N ALA A 104 -0.68 5.12 -25.25
CA ALA A 104 -1.04 5.03 -26.65
C ALA A 104 -1.86 6.27 -27.09
N LEU A 105 -2.78 6.73 -26.25
CA LEU A 105 -3.56 7.95 -26.49
C LEU A 105 -2.71 9.22 -26.44
N LEU A 106 -1.84 9.33 -25.44
CA LEU A 106 -0.93 10.47 -25.30
C LEU A 106 0.03 10.57 -26.49
N SER A 107 0.58 9.43 -26.94
CA SER A 107 1.49 9.36 -28.09
C SER A 107 0.79 9.69 -29.41
N ALA A 108 -0.51 9.42 -29.51
CA ALA A 108 -1.32 9.78 -30.67
C ALA A 108 -1.66 11.29 -30.72
N GLY A 109 -1.49 12.02 -29.61
CA GLY A 109 -1.76 13.46 -29.54
C GLY A 109 -3.25 13.84 -29.47
N ASP A 110 -4.15 12.86 -29.33
CA ASP A 110 -5.59 13.07 -29.22
C ASP A 110 -5.98 13.36 -27.76
N MET A 111 -5.76 14.62 -27.34
CA MET A 111 -5.94 15.04 -25.95
C MET A 111 -7.40 15.03 -25.49
N ASP A 112 -8.35 15.33 -26.37
CA ASP A 112 -9.78 15.29 -26.04
C ASP A 112 -10.22 13.86 -25.70
N ARG A 113 -9.76 12.88 -26.51
CA ARG A 113 -10.00 11.48 -26.24
C ARG A 113 -9.22 10.98 -25.01
N TYR A 114 -8.00 11.47 -24.80
CA TYR A 114 -7.23 11.18 -23.59
C TYR A 114 -8.00 11.55 -22.33
N GLU A 115 -8.55 12.77 -22.28
CA GLU A 115 -9.38 13.25 -21.17
C GLU A 115 -10.66 12.43 -21.00
N LYS A 116 -11.45 12.26 -22.08
CA LYS A 116 -12.71 11.50 -22.03
C LYS A 116 -12.49 10.06 -21.52
N ILE A 117 -11.50 9.36 -22.08
CA ILE A 117 -11.19 7.99 -21.67
C ILE A 117 -10.64 7.95 -20.25
N GLY A 118 -9.85 8.94 -19.84
CA GLY A 118 -9.34 9.05 -18.47
C GLY A 118 -10.46 9.08 -17.42
N ILE A 119 -11.52 9.85 -17.67
CA ILE A 119 -12.71 9.94 -16.81
C ILE A 119 -13.46 8.59 -16.78
N MET A 120 -13.75 8.02 -17.96
CA MET A 120 -14.46 6.73 -18.04
C MET A 120 -13.72 5.60 -17.32
N LEU A 121 -12.40 5.53 -17.45
CA LEU A 121 -11.58 4.53 -16.78
C LEU A 121 -11.56 4.74 -15.26
N ARG A 122 -11.68 5.98 -14.78
CA ARG A 122 -11.78 6.27 -13.34
C ARG A 122 -13.09 5.74 -12.77
N ASP A 123 -14.20 5.99 -13.45
CA ASP A 123 -15.51 5.49 -13.04
C ASP A 123 -15.57 3.96 -13.04
N LEU A 124 -14.91 3.33 -14.02
CA LEU A 124 -14.71 1.89 -14.07
C LEU A 124 -13.91 1.39 -12.87
N ARG A 125 -12.78 2.03 -12.53
CA ARG A 125 -11.95 1.66 -11.37
C ARG A 125 -12.78 1.62 -10.09
N VAL A 126 -13.60 2.65 -9.85
CA VAL A 126 -14.48 2.76 -8.67
C VAL A 126 -15.55 1.68 -8.68
N ARG A 127 -16.26 1.47 -9.80
CA ARG A 127 -17.29 0.41 -9.90
C ARG A 127 -16.74 -1.00 -9.70
N LEU A 128 -15.50 -1.24 -10.10
CA LEU A 128 -14.80 -2.50 -9.89
C LEU A 128 -14.23 -2.65 -8.47
N GLY A 129 -14.26 -1.60 -7.64
CA GLY A 129 -13.69 -1.59 -6.29
C GLY A 129 -12.15 -1.64 -6.27
N LEU A 130 -11.51 -1.13 -7.33
CA LEU A 130 -10.05 -1.11 -7.50
C LEU A 130 -9.41 0.22 -7.09
N ASP A 131 -10.21 1.17 -6.62
CA ASP A 131 -9.80 2.50 -6.18
C ASP A 131 -9.37 2.54 -4.71
N TYR A 132 -9.80 1.56 -3.91
CA TYR A 132 -9.43 1.50 -2.50
C TYR A 132 -8.02 0.97 -2.28
N ILE A 133 -7.26 1.68 -1.44
CA ILE A 133 -5.91 1.30 -1.05
C ILE A 133 -5.76 1.46 0.44
N ALA A 134 -5.64 0.33 1.13
CA ALA A 134 -5.47 0.30 2.57
C ALA A 134 -4.27 1.15 3.02
N TYR A 135 -4.41 1.80 4.17
CA TYR A 135 -3.32 2.51 4.83
C TYR A 135 -2.13 1.58 5.08
N GLY A 136 -0.91 2.10 4.95
CA GLY A 136 0.31 1.31 5.08
C GLY A 136 0.70 0.48 3.86
N MET A 137 -0.18 0.31 2.86
CA MET A 137 0.19 -0.31 1.61
C MET A 137 1.01 0.65 0.75
N ARG A 138 1.96 0.10 -0.01
CA ARG A 138 2.72 0.88 -0.99
C ARG A 138 1.81 1.35 -2.13
N ILE A 139 2.01 2.60 -2.56
CA ILE A 139 1.53 3.06 -3.87
C ILE A 139 2.62 2.91 -4.95
N PHE A 140 2.18 2.64 -6.18
CA PHE A 140 3.06 2.47 -7.34
C PHE A 140 2.91 3.59 -8.36
N SER A 141 1.80 4.34 -8.36
CA SER A 141 1.61 5.46 -9.27
C SER A 141 0.77 6.55 -8.62
N THR A 142 0.74 7.72 -9.24
CA THR A 142 -0.12 8.83 -8.77
C THR A 142 -1.62 8.60 -9.05
N ARG A 143 -2.01 7.57 -9.81
CA ARG A 143 -3.43 7.17 -9.97
C ARG A 143 -4.02 6.57 -8.70
N GLU A 144 -3.13 6.12 -7.83
CA GLU A 144 -3.40 5.54 -6.53
C GLU A 144 -3.46 6.58 -5.39
N LEU A 145 -3.45 7.88 -5.72
CA LEU A 145 -3.71 8.94 -4.75
C LEU A 145 -5.21 8.99 -4.40
N HIS A 146 -5.56 9.71 -3.34
CA HIS A 146 -6.95 10.00 -2.99
C HIS A 146 -7.23 11.50 -2.93
N VAL A 147 -8.49 11.88 -3.15
CA VAL A 147 -8.94 13.26 -3.00
C VAL A 147 -8.78 13.72 -1.55
N GLY A 148 -8.34 14.97 -1.36
CA GLY A 148 -8.01 15.55 -0.06
C GLY A 148 -6.60 15.19 0.45
N GLN A 149 -5.86 14.32 -0.25
CA GLN A 149 -4.52 13.93 0.18
C GLN A 149 -3.58 15.14 0.16
N MET A 150 -2.93 15.41 1.29
CA MET A 150 -1.98 16.50 1.46
C MET A 150 -0.64 16.17 0.82
N LEU A 151 -0.11 17.12 0.03
CA LEU A 151 1.22 17.03 -0.58
C LEU A 151 1.91 18.39 -0.57
N TRP A 152 3.19 18.40 -0.91
CA TRP A 152 3.98 19.60 -1.12
C TRP A 152 4.47 19.64 -2.56
N ILE A 153 4.38 20.81 -3.18
CA ILE A 153 4.87 21.03 -4.55
C ILE A 153 5.99 22.06 -4.57
N ALA A 154 6.93 21.89 -5.50
CA ALA A 154 7.95 22.88 -5.82
C ALA A 154 8.25 22.86 -7.33
N PRO A 155 8.55 24.01 -7.95
CA PRO A 155 9.06 24.02 -9.32
C PRO A 155 10.35 23.21 -9.45
N ALA A 156 10.55 22.58 -10.61
CA ALA A 156 11.81 21.92 -10.95
C ALA A 156 12.96 22.96 -11.03
N GLY A 157 14.15 22.60 -10.54
CA GLY A 157 15.37 23.42 -10.66
C GLY A 157 15.49 24.65 -9.74
N LYS A 158 14.44 25.09 -9.05
CA LYS A 158 14.51 26.21 -8.09
C LYS A 158 14.63 25.71 -6.64
N GLY A 159 15.05 26.62 -5.75
CA GLY A 159 15.28 26.38 -4.30
C GLY A 159 14.07 25.82 -3.53
N PRO A 160 14.22 25.54 -2.23
CA PRO A 160 13.34 24.67 -1.44
C PRO A 160 11.99 25.31 -1.04
N THR A 161 11.47 26.29 -1.77
CA THR A 161 10.13 26.84 -1.49
C THR A 161 9.06 25.83 -1.85
N TRP A 162 8.71 25.00 -0.89
CA TRP A 162 7.63 24.02 -0.96
C TRP A 162 6.30 24.68 -0.60
N THR A 163 5.31 24.55 -1.46
CA THR A 163 3.95 24.99 -1.18
C THR A 163 3.10 23.79 -0.78
N LYS A 164 2.36 23.92 0.32
CA LYS A 164 1.46 22.87 0.81
C LYS A 164 0.16 22.89 0.01
N CYS A 165 -0.22 21.76 -0.56
CA CYS A 165 -1.37 21.60 -1.43
C CYS A 165 -2.13 20.33 -1.09
N GLN A 166 -3.29 20.16 -1.72
CA GLN A 166 -4.11 18.97 -1.61
C GLN A 166 -4.54 18.49 -3.00
N ILE A 167 -4.79 17.19 -3.11
CA ILE A 167 -5.42 16.62 -4.30
C ILE A 167 -6.89 17.04 -4.35
N ALA A 168 -7.28 17.81 -5.35
CA ALA A 168 -8.65 18.29 -5.55
C ALA A 168 -9.52 17.27 -6.28
N ALA A 169 -8.96 16.58 -7.27
CA ALA A 169 -9.63 15.55 -8.07
C ALA A 169 -8.59 14.60 -8.68
N ILE A 170 -9.05 13.42 -9.12
CA ILE A 170 -8.22 12.41 -9.78
C ILE A 170 -9.09 11.69 -10.82
N ASP A 171 -8.59 11.58 -12.04
CA ASP A 171 -9.07 10.65 -13.05
C ASP A 171 -7.88 9.76 -13.52
N GLU A 172 -7.98 9.02 -14.63
CA GLU A 172 -6.85 8.20 -15.11
C GLU A 172 -5.90 8.95 -16.09
N ALA A 173 -6.32 10.13 -16.56
CA ALA A 173 -5.54 11.04 -17.39
C ALA A 173 -4.69 11.97 -16.52
N TYR A 174 -5.28 12.58 -15.49
CA TYR A 174 -4.68 13.59 -14.65
C TYR A 174 -5.05 13.44 -13.18
N PHE A 175 -4.22 14.06 -12.36
CA PHE A 175 -4.62 14.48 -11.03
C PHE A 175 -4.58 16.00 -10.93
N TYR A 176 -5.45 16.54 -10.10
CA TYR A 176 -5.68 17.97 -9.97
C TYR A 176 -5.24 18.42 -8.58
N VAL A 177 -4.43 19.47 -8.52
CA VAL A 177 -3.82 19.95 -7.28
C VAL A 177 -4.29 21.38 -7.00
N ALA A 178 -4.72 21.63 -5.77
CA ALA A 178 -5.10 22.96 -5.30
C ALA A 178 -4.28 23.34 -4.06
N PRO A 179 -3.95 24.63 -3.85
CA PRO A 179 -3.40 25.08 -2.59
C PRO A 179 -4.36 24.73 -1.44
N LYS A 180 -3.81 24.40 -0.27
CA LYS A 180 -4.65 24.15 0.92
C LYS A 180 -5.32 25.43 1.38
N ASP A 181 -4.54 26.49 1.48
CA ASP A 181 -5.00 27.81 1.89
C ASP A 181 -5.24 28.64 0.63
N LYS A 182 -6.47 29.09 0.41
CA LYS A 182 -6.87 29.82 -0.81
C LYS A 182 -6.09 31.13 -0.99
N ASP A 183 -5.65 31.71 0.14
CA ASP A 183 -4.91 32.98 0.18
C ASP A 183 -3.39 32.78 0.13
N ALA A 184 -2.89 31.54 0.11
CA ALA A 184 -1.46 31.30 0.00
C ALA A 184 -0.94 31.75 -1.37
N PRO A 185 0.24 32.39 -1.44
CA PRO A 185 0.84 32.76 -2.71
C PRO A 185 1.05 31.51 -3.57
N LEU A 186 0.47 31.52 -4.77
CA LEU A 186 0.60 30.42 -5.71
C LEU A 186 2.03 30.38 -6.26
N PRO A 187 2.74 29.25 -6.18
CA PRO A 187 4.04 29.13 -6.81
C PRO A 187 3.90 29.24 -8.32
N ALA A 188 4.81 29.97 -8.97
CA ALA A 188 4.95 29.93 -10.42
C ALA A 188 5.48 28.54 -10.84
N LEU A 189 4.56 27.63 -11.16
CA LEU A 189 4.89 26.29 -11.60
C LEU A 189 5.40 26.32 -13.03
N GLY A 190 6.54 25.69 -13.29
CA GLY A 190 7.05 25.45 -14.64
C GLY A 190 6.31 24.31 -15.34
N GLY A 191 6.87 23.83 -16.45
CA GLY A 191 6.37 22.63 -17.13
C GLY A 191 6.55 21.34 -16.32
N GLU A 192 7.58 21.29 -15.48
CA GLU A 192 7.86 20.16 -14.58
C GLU A 192 7.79 20.61 -13.11
N VAL A 193 7.14 19.78 -12.30
CA VAL A 193 6.85 20.05 -10.89
C VAL A 193 7.32 18.87 -10.06
N ARG A 194 7.99 19.15 -8.94
CA ARG A 194 8.39 18.17 -7.94
C ARG A 194 7.33 18.07 -6.86
N PHE A 195 7.07 16.86 -6.42
CA PHE A 195 6.06 16.54 -5.42
C PHE A 195 6.70 15.76 -4.28
N HIS A 196 6.38 16.16 -3.05
CA HIS A 196 6.59 15.37 -1.86
C HIS A 196 5.24 15.02 -1.24
N LEU A 197 5.09 13.77 -0.85
CA LEU A 197 3.86 13.26 -0.26
C LEU A 197 4.20 12.44 0.98
N TRP A 198 3.46 12.65 2.04
CA TRP A 198 3.51 11.78 3.22
C TRP A 198 2.29 10.88 3.22
N ARG A 199 2.51 9.56 3.27
CA ARG A 199 1.41 8.59 3.46
C ARG A 199 1.47 8.01 4.85
N GLU A 200 0.36 8.10 5.57
CA GLU A 200 0.26 7.53 6.90
C GLU A 200 0.52 6.02 6.89
N ASN A 201 1.31 5.56 7.86
CA ASN A 201 1.69 4.16 8.08
C ASN A 201 2.49 3.49 6.95
N ASP A 202 2.93 4.25 5.94
CA ASP A 202 3.75 3.74 4.84
C ASP A 202 5.10 4.47 4.77
N ALA A 203 5.22 5.48 3.92
CA ALA A 203 6.47 6.14 3.63
C ALA A 203 6.27 7.57 3.11
N ARG A 204 7.38 8.29 2.97
CA ARG A 204 7.45 9.50 2.16
C ARG A 204 7.63 9.11 0.71
N TYR A 205 6.93 9.79 -0.19
CA TYR A 205 7.06 9.62 -1.62
C TYR A 205 7.56 10.91 -2.25
N GLU A 206 8.49 10.78 -3.17
CA GLU A 206 8.98 11.87 -4.01
C GLU A 206 8.83 11.49 -5.47
N PHE A 207 8.33 12.42 -6.27
CA PHE A 207 8.19 12.22 -7.71
C PHE A 207 8.19 13.56 -8.46
N ALA A 208 8.49 13.52 -9.74
CA ALA A 208 8.33 14.64 -10.65
C ALA A 208 7.20 14.34 -11.63
N ALA A 209 6.43 15.37 -11.98
CA ALA A 209 5.35 15.25 -12.96
C ALA A 209 5.21 16.53 -13.80
N LYS A 210 4.65 16.37 -15.00
CA LYS A 210 4.47 17.46 -15.96
C LYS A 210 3.12 18.13 -15.78
N ARG A 211 3.11 19.46 -15.80
CA ARG A 211 1.89 20.29 -15.85
C ARG A 211 1.41 20.39 -17.30
N VAL A 212 0.13 20.15 -17.54
CA VAL A 212 -0.44 20.12 -18.91
C VAL A 212 -0.90 21.48 -19.39
N ARG A 213 -1.66 22.21 -18.57
CA ARG A 213 -2.20 23.52 -18.94
C ARG A 213 -1.32 24.63 -18.38
N ALA A 214 -0.88 25.51 -19.27
CA ALA A 214 0.02 26.62 -18.96
C ALA A 214 -0.69 27.87 -18.43
N ASN A 215 -2.02 27.88 -18.34
CA ASN A 215 -2.73 29.05 -17.82
C ASN A 215 -2.43 29.18 -16.33
N GLU A 216 -1.51 30.09 -16.00
CA GLU A 216 -0.84 30.16 -14.69
C GLU A 216 -1.83 30.40 -13.53
N SER A 217 -3.03 30.88 -13.84
CA SER A 217 -4.05 31.32 -12.87
C SER A 217 -5.18 30.31 -12.66
N SER A 218 -5.31 29.25 -13.46
CA SER A 218 -6.43 28.31 -13.30
C SER A 218 -6.07 27.23 -12.26
N VAL A 219 -6.48 27.46 -11.02
CA VAL A 219 -6.53 26.44 -9.97
C VAL A 219 -7.85 25.66 -10.12
N PRO A 220 -7.87 24.32 -9.99
CA PRO A 220 -6.74 23.45 -9.65
C PRO A 220 -5.78 23.23 -10.83
N TRP A 221 -4.50 23.02 -10.54
CA TRP A 221 -3.48 22.68 -11.55
C TRP A 221 -3.68 21.25 -12.06
N THR A 222 -3.70 21.09 -13.38
CA THR A 222 -3.80 19.79 -14.07
C THR A 222 -2.41 19.18 -14.28
N ILE A 223 -2.16 18.02 -13.67
CA ILE A 223 -0.86 17.34 -13.67
C ILE A 223 -0.98 15.94 -14.27
N LEU A 224 -0.04 15.58 -15.14
CA LEU A 224 0.09 14.21 -15.67
C LEU A 224 0.50 13.23 -14.59
N HIS A 225 -0.03 12.01 -14.66
CA HIS A 225 0.36 10.96 -13.72
C HIS A 225 1.85 10.59 -13.83
N ALA A 226 2.52 10.55 -12.68
CA ALA A 226 3.82 9.91 -12.53
C ALA A 226 3.70 8.42 -12.17
N ARG A 227 4.65 7.62 -12.69
CA ARG A 227 4.81 6.17 -12.45
C ARG A 227 5.95 5.89 -11.50
N ASP A 228 7.04 6.64 -11.63
CA ASP A 228 8.22 6.44 -10.82
C ASP A 228 8.09 7.23 -9.53
N LEU A 229 7.52 6.58 -8.52
CA LEU A 229 7.47 7.12 -7.16
C LEU A 229 8.70 6.65 -6.37
N ASN A 230 9.58 7.59 -6.03
CA ASN A 230 10.68 7.32 -5.12
C ASN A 230 10.14 7.19 -3.70
N ARG A 231 10.05 5.96 -3.22
CA ARG A 231 9.58 5.64 -1.86
C ARG A 231 10.73 5.74 -0.88
N ILE A 232 10.74 6.80 -0.08
CA ILE A 232 11.70 7.01 0.99
C ILE A 232 11.10 6.50 2.30
N GLN A 233 11.49 5.29 2.68
CA GLN A 233 11.10 4.70 3.95
C GLN A 233 11.94 5.31 5.08
N ALA A 234 11.43 6.37 5.69
CA ALA A 234 12.10 7.03 6.81
C ALA A 234 12.05 6.23 8.13
N ARG A 235 11.34 5.09 8.19
CA ARG A 235 11.09 4.35 9.42
C ARG A 235 11.66 2.94 9.37
N ASN A 236 12.49 2.61 10.35
CA ASN A 236 13.03 1.26 10.56
C ASN A 236 11.99 0.28 11.14
N PHE A 237 10.92 0.79 11.76
CA PHE A 237 9.92 -0.02 12.46
C PHE A 237 8.48 0.40 12.09
N TYR A 238 7.63 -0.60 11.88
CA TYR A 238 6.19 -0.43 11.69
C TYR A 238 5.49 0.09 12.96
N ARG A 239 4.37 0.80 12.78
CA ARG A 239 3.54 1.33 13.86
C ARG A 239 2.14 0.71 13.78
N ILE A 240 1.53 0.51 14.94
CA ILE A 240 0.11 0.18 15.08
C ILE A 240 -0.58 1.24 15.92
N ARG A 241 -1.90 1.35 15.76
CA ARG A 241 -2.74 2.01 16.75
C ARG A 241 -2.71 1.17 18.01
N PHE A 242 -2.46 1.80 19.15
CA PHE A 242 -2.31 1.12 20.42
C PHE A 242 -2.91 2.03 21.47
N HIS A 243 -4.06 1.66 22.03
CA HIS A 243 -4.77 2.48 23.00
C HIS A 243 -4.58 1.90 24.40
N GLN A 244 -3.75 2.55 25.21
CA GLN A 244 -3.49 2.12 26.57
C GLN A 244 -3.36 3.33 27.49
N GLU A 245 -4.15 3.37 28.56
CA GLU A 245 -3.93 4.33 29.63
C GLU A 245 -2.59 4.03 30.32
N ALA A 246 -1.84 5.09 30.62
CA ALA A 246 -0.51 4.96 31.14
C ALA A 246 -0.19 6.09 32.13
N THR A 247 0.45 5.71 33.23
CA THR A 247 1.16 6.65 34.08
C THR A 247 2.56 6.86 33.49
N VAL A 248 2.91 8.12 33.29
CA VAL A 248 4.18 8.52 32.70
C VAL A 248 4.98 9.29 33.74
N GLY A 249 6.20 8.84 34.00
CA GLY A 249 7.15 9.50 34.88
C GLY A 249 8.16 10.32 34.08
N ILE A 250 8.38 11.58 34.43
CA ILE A 250 9.51 12.38 33.93
C ILE A 250 10.76 11.96 34.72
N LEU A 251 11.80 11.57 34.00
CA LEU A 251 13.10 11.20 34.59
C LEU A 251 13.96 12.45 34.76
N ALA A 252 14.75 12.48 35.84
CA ALA A 252 15.77 13.52 35.99
C ALA A 252 16.79 13.42 34.84
N ALA A 253 17.22 14.57 34.31
CA ALA A 253 18.39 14.61 33.45
C ALA A 253 19.61 14.11 34.24
N TYR A 254 20.55 13.44 33.56
CA TYR A 254 21.82 13.12 34.20
C TYR A 254 22.53 14.43 34.58
N GLY A 255 23.00 14.53 35.82
CA GLY A 255 24.14 15.42 36.11
C GLY A 255 25.38 14.88 35.42
N GLU A 256 26.37 15.74 35.12
CA GLU A 256 27.61 15.34 34.44
C GLU A 256 28.31 14.15 35.12
N GLU A 257 28.18 14.01 36.44
CA GLU A 257 28.78 12.92 37.23
C GLU A 257 28.03 11.57 37.11
N ASP A 258 26.72 11.57 36.86
CA ASP A 258 25.90 10.35 36.82
C ASP A 258 25.95 9.64 35.45
N ALA A 259 26.36 10.35 34.40
CA ALA A 259 26.46 9.81 33.04
C ALA A 259 27.55 8.73 32.90
N VAL A 260 28.59 8.79 33.74
CA VAL A 260 29.75 7.88 33.67
C VAL A 260 29.43 6.49 34.23
N ALA A 261 28.42 6.37 35.08
CA ALA A 261 28.20 5.12 35.83
C ALA A 261 27.25 4.13 35.16
N GLY A 262 26.34 4.51 34.25
CA GLY A 262 25.45 3.60 33.48
C GLY A 262 24.60 2.58 34.27
N LEU A 263 24.72 2.52 35.59
CA LEU A 263 24.32 1.40 36.44
C LEU A 263 23.19 1.74 37.41
N ARG A 264 22.84 3.03 37.55
CA ARG A 264 21.76 3.46 38.45
C ARG A 264 20.50 3.84 37.67
N PRO A 265 19.32 3.28 38.01
CA PRO A 265 18.08 3.67 37.39
C PRO A 265 17.78 5.14 37.69
N ARG A 266 17.46 5.92 36.66
CA ARG A 266 17.11 7.34 36.82
C ARG A 266 15.92 7.50 37.76
N ARG A 267 16.00 8.51 38.64
CA ARG A 267 14.90 8.86 39.54
C ARG A 267 13.76 9.54 38.77
N VAL A 268 12.53 9.14 39.06
CA VAL A 268 11.33 9.81 38.57
C VAL A 268 11.10 11.08 39.40
N VAL A 269 11.05 12.23 38.73
CA VAL A 269 10.88 13.56 39.34
C VAL A 269 9.40 13.93 39.44
N THR A 270 8.60 13.55 38.45
CA THR A 270 7.18 13.89 38.36
C THR A 270 6.44 12.77 37.65
N ARG A 271 5.17 12.57 37.99
CA ARG A 271 4.28 11.63 37.31
C ARG A 271 3.02 12.33 36.83
N PHE A 272 2.51 11.91 35.68
CA PHE A 272 1.23 12.38 35.14
C PHE A 272 0.56 11.25 34.34
N GLY A 273 -0.74 11.40 34.07
CA GLY A 273 -1.51 10.46 33.25
C GLY A 273 -1.50 10.81 31.77
N GLY A 274 -1.66 9.80 30.93
CA GLY A 274 -1.94 9.97 29.51
C GLY A 274 -2.33 8.67 28.84
N THR A 275 -2.55 8.73 27.54
CA THR A 275 -2.99 7.59 26.73
C THR A 275 -1.95 7.34 25.65
N LEU A 276 -1.30 6.17 25.68
CA LEU A 276 -0.54 5.69 24.54
C LEU A 276 -1.55 5.48 23.40
N THR A 277 -1.26 6.04 22.22
CA THR A 277 -2.15 6.01 21.04
C THR A 277 -1.53 5.26 19.86
N SER A 278 -0.21 5.13 19.82
CA SER A 278 0.50 4.32 18.83
C SER A 278 1.74 3.68 19.41
N LEU A 279 2.11 2.52 18.87
CA LEU A 279 3.26 1.74 19.32
C LEU A 279 4.05 1.18 18.12
N SER A 280 5.37 1.18 18.24
CA SER A 280 6.34 0.51 17.36
C SER A 280 7.50 -0.03 18.16
N ALA A 281 8.32 -0.90 17.56
CA ALA A 281 9.56 -1.38 18.19
C ALA A 281 10.62 -0.27 18.41
N GLY A 282 10.42 0.93 17.84
CA GLY A 282 11.30 2.08 18.04
C GLY A 282 10.79 3.12 19.04
N GLY A 283 9.52 3.06 19.45
CA GLY A 283 8.91 4.07 20.32
C GLY A 283 7.38 4.10 20.25
N PHE A 284 6.78 5.12 20.87
CA PHE A 284 5.33 5.27 20.99
C PHE A 284 4.88 6.73 20.80
N ALA A 285 3.58 6.92 20.62
CA ALA A 285 2.95 8.24 20.77
C ALA A 285 2.02 8.23 21.99
N LEU A 286 2.01 9.34 22.71
CA LEU A 286 1.29 9.58 23.96
C LEU A 286 0.45 10.84 23.80
N VAL A 287 -0.82 10.78 24.17
CA VAL A 287 -1.66 11.96 24.34
C VAL A 287 -1.77 12.27 25.83
N THR A 288 -1.49 13.52 26.22
CA THR A 288 -1.57 13.95 27.62
C THR A 288 -2.00 15.40 27.73
N GLN A 289 -2.51 15.81 28.90
CA GLN A 289 -2.78 17.21 29.22
C GLN A 289 -1.56 17.95 29.81
N HIS A 290 -0.50 17.21 30.15
CA HIS A 290 0.70 17.79 30.72
C HIS A 290 1.62 18.28 29.59
N ALA A 291 2.04 19.55 29.65
CA ALA A 291 2.98 20.08 28.68
C ALA A 291 4.37 19.47 28.91
N ILE A 292 4.92 18.81 27.90
CA ILE A 292 6.26 18.21 27.92
C ILE A 292 7.12 18.92 26.88
N ARG A 293 8.41 19.10 27.17
CA ARG A 293 9.38 19.61 26.20
C ARG A 293 9.91 18.48 25.32
N GLU A 294 10.48 18.83 24.18
CA GLU A 294 11.31 17.90 23.40
C GLU A 294 12.58 17.53 24.18
N ALA A 295 13.22 16.42 23.80
CA ALA A 295 14.40 15.85 24.46
C ALA A 295 14.22 15.56 25.97
N THR A 296 12.99 15.38 26.43
CA THR A 296 12.66 14.99 27.81
C THR A 296 12.65 13.47 27.92
N LEU A 297 13.33 12.94 28.94
CA LEU A 297 13.32 11.52 29.24
C LEU A 297 12.09 11.16 30.08
N ILE A 298 11.37 10.16 29.62
CA ILE A 298 10.16 9.65 30.26
C ILE A 298 10.27 8.15 30.48
N ARG A 299 9.65 7.66 31.56
CA ARG A 299 9.44 6.25 31.84
C ARG A 299 7.95 5.95 31.88
N THR A 300 7.55 4.86 31.24
CA THR A 300 6.17 4.39 31.29
C THR A 300 6.10 2.88 31.23
N ARG A 301 4.93 2.32 31.51
CA ARG A 301 4.68 0.88 31.49
C ARG A 301 3.84 0.52 30.27
N ILE A 302 4.31 -0.45 29.49
CA ILE A 302 3.61 -0.95 28.30
C ILE A 302 3.06 -2.35 28.62
N ALA A 303 1.78 -2.56 28.33
CA ALA A 303 1.07 -3.82 28.46
C ALA A 303 0.70 -4.35 27.07
N VAL A 304 1.51 -5.26 26.55
CA VAL A 304 1.23 -5.95 25.28
C VAL A 304 0.39 -7.20 25.56
N PRO A 305 -0.75 -7.43 24.86
CA PRO A 305 -1.56 -8.63 25.04
C PRO A 305 -0.73 -9.93 24.91
N GLY A 306 -0.90 -10.83 25.88
CA GLY A 306 -0.16 -12.10 25.93
C GLY A 306 1.27 -12.00 26.45
N SER A 307 1.69 -10.85 27.00
CA SER A 307 3.00 -10.68 27.64
C SER A 307 2.85 -9.92 28.97
N PRO A 308 3.72 -10.18 29.96
CA PRO A 308 3.71 -9.42 31.21
C PRO A 308 4.03 -7.93 30.94
N PRO A 309 3.35 -6.97 31.59
CA PRO A 309 3.62 -5.55 31.33
C PRO A 309 4.99 -5.13 31.85
N PHE A 310 5.77 -4.43 31.03
CA PHE A 310 7.16 -4.04 31.32
C PHE A 310 7.35 -2.52 31.26
N GLU A 311 8.36 -2.01 31.98
CA GLU A 311 8.73 -0.59 31.94
C GLU A 311 9.68 -0.31 30.77
N VAL A 312 9.54 0.89 30.19
CA VAL A 312 10.40 1.39 29.12
C VAL A 312 10.81 2.81 29.41
N GLU A 313 12.05 3.14 29.07
CA GLU A 313 12.54 4.52 29.00
C GLU A 313 12.52 5.03 27.56
N ALA A 314 12.03 6.25 27.37
CA ALA A 314 11.97 6.90 26.07
C ALA A 314 12.31 8.38 26.18
N GLU A 315 12.83 8.94 25.10
CA GLU A 315 13.10 10.36 24.92
C GLU A 315 12.04 10.98 24.01
N THR A 316 11.48 12.12 24.39
CA THR A 316 10.54 12.86 23.54
C THR A 316 11.26 13.44 22.33
N VAL A 317 10.79 13.11 21.12
CA VAL A 317 11.39 13.54 19.84
C VAL A 317 10.52 14.57 19.10
N GLY A 318 9.32 14.83 19.58
CA GLY A 318 8.43 15.83 19.01
C GLY A 318 7.18 15.99 19.84
N VAL A 319 6.71 17.23 19.98
CA VAL A 319 5.50 17.56 20.73
C VAL A 319 4.60 18.46 19.87
N GLU A 320 3.40 17.97 19.56
CA GLU A 320 2.40 18.72 18.80
C GLU A 320 1.20 19.07 19.69
N HIS A 321 0.71 20.29 19.58
CA HIS A 321 -0.56 20.68 20.19
C HIS A 321 -1.70 20.21 19.28
N ILE A 322 -2.66 19.46 19.84
CA ILE A 322 -3.80 18.95 19.06
C ILE A 322 -4.99 19.91 19.20
N SER A 323 -5.57 19.97 20.39
CA SER A 323 -6.75 20.78 20.71
C SER A 323 -6.93 20.89 22.22
N GLY A 324 -7.49 22.01 22.70
CA GLY A 324 -7.65 22.26 24.13
C GLY A 324 -6.30 22.29 24.86
N ARG A 325 -6.17 21.56 25.97
CA ARG A 325 -4.90 21.40 26.71
C ARG A 325 -4.17 20.10 26.36
N GLN A 326 -4.54 19.42 25.27
CA GLN A 326 -3.94 18.13 24.91
C GLN A 326 -2.72 18.28 24.00
N HIS A 327 -1.70 17.50 24.32
CA HIS A 327 -0.45 17.40 23.58
C HIS A 327 -0.27 15.98 23.06
N LEU A 328 0.10 15.86 21.77
CA LEU A 328 0.62 14.63 21.18
C LEU A 328 2.13 14.61 21.33
N VAL A 329 2.62 13.73 22.18
CA VAL A 329 4.04 13.52 22.45
C VAL A 329 4.49 12.29 21.70
N ARG A 330 5.52 12.43 20.86
CA ARG A 330 6.18 11.30 20.19
C ARG A 330 7.46 10.99 20.94
N ALA A 331 7.65 9.74 21.32
CA ALA A 331 8.81 9.30 22.10
C ALA A 331 9.53 8.13 21.42
N ARG A 332 10.87 8.15 21.48
CA ARG A 332 11.76 7.10 20.97
C ARG A 332 12.38 6.35 22.15
N PHE A 333 12.40 5.02 22.10
CA PHE A 333 13.02 4.23 23.16
C PHE A 333 14.52 4.53 23.27
N THR A 334 14.98 4.79 24.50
CA THR A 334 16.41 5.00 24.82
C THR A 334 17.02 3.82 25.56
N GLY A 335 16.20 3.03 26.27
CA GLY A 335 16.65 1.89 27.07
C GLY A 335 15.56 0.83 27.15
N ILE A 336 15.42 0.04 26.09
CA ILE A 336 14.54 -1.14 26.03
C ILE A 336 15.41 -2.38 25.83
N SER A 337 15.15 -3.45 26.57
CA SER A 337 15.82 -4.73 26.34
C SER A 337 15.43 -5.30 24.97
N GLU A 338 16.31 -6.09 24.37
CA GLU A 338 16.02 -6.72 23.08
C GLU A 338 14.80 -7.67 23.17
N ASP A 339 14.62 -8.39 24.29
CA ASP A 339 13.43 -9.23 24.51
C ASP A 339 12.13 -8.41 24.49
N ASN A 340 12.10 -7.26 25.17
CA ASN A 340 10.92 -6.39 25.19
C ASN A 340 10.69 -5.73 23.82
N ARG A 341 11.77 -5.37 23.12
CA ARG A 341 11.70 -4.84 21.75
C ARG A 341 11.10 -5.88 20.80
N ASP A 342 11.52 -7.14 20.91
CA ASP A 342 11.02 -8.26 20.14
C ASP A 342 9.55 -8.57 20.43
N ILE A 343 9.13 -8.49 21.70
CA ILE A 343 7.71 -8.61 22.08
C ILE A 343 6.88 -7.54 21.35
N ILE A 344 7.31 -6.28 21.38
CA ILE A 344 6.61 -5.18 20.69
C ILE A 344 6.62 -5.43 19.17
N ALA A 345 7.76 -5.81 18.59
CA ALA A 345 7.89 -6.05 17.16
C ALA A 345 6.95 -7.17 16.66
N LYS A 346 6.90 -8.29 17.39
CA LYS A 346 6.00 -9.41 17.09
C LYS A 346 4.54 -8.98 17.19
N TYR A 347 4.17 -8.23 18.24
CA TYR A 347 2.82 -7.75 18.42
C TYR A 347 2.37 -6.77 17.33
N VAL A 348 3.24 -5.83 16.96
CA VAL A 348 3.05 -4.89 15.84
C VAL A 348 2.82 -5.67 14.54
N LEU A 349 3.65 -6.67 14.25
CA LEU A 349 3.54 -7.48 13.04
C LEU A 349 2.24 -8.30 12.99
N GLN A 350 1.82 -8.85 14.13
CA GLN A 350 0.56 -9.60 14.23
C GLN A 350 -0.66 -8.70 14.05
N SER A 351 -0.64 -7.51 14.65
CA SER A 351 -1.74 -6.53 14.59
C SER A 351 -1.89 -5.88 13.21
N GLN A 352 -0.85 -5.95 12.35
CA GLN A 352 -0.93 -5.51 10.96
C GLN A 352 -1.55 -6.53 10.01
N ARG A 353 -1.65 -7.81 10.42
CA ARG A 353 -2.36 -8.78 9.59
C ARG A 353 -3.83 -8.35 9.55
N PRO A 354 -4.43 -8.18 8.36
CA PRO A 354 -5.86 -7.96 8.26
C PRO A 354 -6.55 -9.04 9.09
N ARG A 355 -7.47 -8.67 9.98
CA ARG A 355 -8.32 -9.66 10.65
C ARG A 355 -9.19 -10.28 9.55
N SER A 356 -8.69 -11.33 8.91
CA SER A 356 -9.29 -11.97 7.74
C SER A 356 -10.63 -12.69 8.02
N GLY A 357 -11.37 -12.32 9.06
CA GLY A 357 -12.51 -13.12 9.53
C GLY A 357 -13.46 -12.46 10.51
N GLN A 358 -13.49 -11.13 10.62
CA GLN A 358 -14.61 -10.43 11.27
C GLN A 358 -15.28 -9.53 10.24
N ILE A 359 -15.98 -10.14 9.29
CA ILE A 359 -17.22 -9.53 8.81
C ILE A 359 -18.13 -9.66 10.03
N GLU A 360 -18.23 -8.58 10.80
CA GLU A 360 -19.31 -8.42 11.76
C GLU A 360 -20.58 -8.56 10.92
N VAL A 361 -21.24 -9.72 11.01
CA VAL A 361 -22.56 -9.89 10.46
C VAL A 361 -23.39 -8.89 11.26
N GLN A 362 -23.62 -7.73 10.66
CA GLN A 362 -24.64 -6.80 11.12
C GLN A 362 -25.91 -7.65 11.18
N GLU A 363 -26.34 -8.03 12.38
CA GLU A 363 -27.67 -8.61 12.55
C GLU A 363 -28.61 -7.61 11.88
N PRO A 364 -29.41 -8.03 10.89
CA PRO A 364 -30.34 -7.14 10.24
C PRO A 364 -31.18 -6.48 11.33
N ASP A 365 -31.20 -5.16 11.35
CA ASP A 365 -32.04 -4.39 12.26
C ASP A 365 -33.43 -5.04 12.25
N SER A 366 -33.85 -5.48 13.44
CA SER A 366 -35.18 -6.06 13.61
C SER A 366 -36.17 -5.04 13.04
N PRO A 367 -37.07 -5.45 12.12
CA PRO A 367 -37.99 -4.51 11.51
C PRO A 367 -38.74 -3.79 12.63
N GLU A 368 -38.64 -2.46 12.65
CA GLU A 368 -39.45 -1.61 13.53
C GLU A 368 -40.91 -2.01 13.32
N ILE A 369 -41.48 -2.66 14.33
CA ILE A 369 -42.92 -2.91 14.38
C ILE A 369 -43.55 -1.53 14.52
N PRO A 370 -44.36 -1.07 13.54
CA PRO A 370 -45.07 0.18 13.67
C PRO A 370 -45.95 0.11 14.91
N SER A 371 -45.80 1.05 15.82
CA SER A 371 -46.72 1.23 16.94
C SER A 371 -48.09 1.61 16.37
N GLU A 372 -49.02 0.66 16.33
CA GLU A 372 -50.45 0.93 16.25
C GLU A 372 -50.86 1.61 17.56
N ASP A 373 -50.85 2.93 17.58
CA ASP A 373 -51.63 3.74 18.52
C ASP A 373 -51.80 5.14 17.96
N ALA A 374 -52.90 5.33 17.23
CA ALA A 374 -53.65 6.60 17.16
C ALA A 374 -54.91 6.42 16.29
N THR A 375 -56.02 6.02 16.92
CA THR A 375 -57.35 6.53 16.52
C THR A 375 -58.28 6.54 17.72
N GLU A 376 -59.04 7.64 17.78
CA GLU A 376 -60.08 8.04 18.73
C GLU A 376 -61.18 7.01 19.01
#